data_AF-A0A965RUM4-F1
#
_entry.id   AF-A0A965RUM4-F1
#
_cell.length_a   1.000
_cell.length_b   1.000
_cell.length_c   1.000
_cell.angle_alpha   90.00
_cell.angle_beta   90.00
_cell.angle_gamma   90.00
#
_symmetry.space_group_name_H-M   'P 1'
#
loop_
_entity.id
_entity.type
_entity.pdbx_description
1 polymer ?
#
loop_
_entity_poly.entity_id
_entity_poly.type
_entity_poly.pdbx_seq_one_letter_code
_entity_poly.pdbx_strand_id
1 'polypeptide(L)'
;MNKLTIYLADLRHNYLGYVSSDAMPLGIGYMKSVMKNRFPDFDIQLFAYPNDLESQMKKIPPDILMLTNYIWNEKISLHFARYLKKHHPKSLVIMGGPNIPVENSRRIEYLKKNDFIDLYALGEGDFYATEIVQLYVDSNFDIKQLLANHIHSSIYKCKSEVVVSEVIPRSKNLDEIPSPWLNGIMDQFFDGMLV
;
A
#
# COMPACT_ATOMS: atom_id res chain seq x y z
N MET A 1 2.14 19.67 -13.18
CA MET A 1 2.70 18.48 -12.52
C MET A 1 1.87 17.28 -12.96
N ASN A 2 2.47 16.12 -13.20
CA ASN A 2 1.70 14.91 -13.49
C ASN A 2 0.85 14.58 -12.26
N LYS A 3 -0.45 14.41 -12.46
CA LYS A 3 -1.38 14.00 -11.41
C LYS A 3 -1.19 12.51 -11.16
N LEU A 4 -0.55 12.15 -10.04
CA LEU A 4 -0.30 10.76 -9.68
C LEU A 4 -1.59 10.10 -9.16
N THR A 5 -1.84 8.86 -9.59
CA THR A 5 -2.96 8.04 -9.11
C THR A 5 -2.44 6.97 -8.14
N ILE A 6 -2.91 7.00 -6.90
CA ILE A 6 -2.51 6.09 -5.82
C ILE A 6 -3.73 5.32 -5.31
N TYR A 7 -3.68 4.00 -5.36
CA TYR A 7 -4.70 3.13 -4.76
C TYR A 7 -4.15 2.51 -3.49
N LEU A 8 -4.87 2.71 -2.38
CA LEU A 8 -4.60 2.06 -1.10
C LEU A 8 -5.68 1.02 -0.87
N ALA A 9 -5.31 -0.26 -0.71
CA ALA A 9 -6.27 -1.33 -0.54
C ALA A 9 -6.04 -2.15 0.73
N ASP A 10 -7.12 -2.33 1.48
CA ASP A 10 -7.22 -3.23 2.63
C ASP A 10 -8.39 -4.17 2.40
N LEU A 11 -8.11 -5.24 1.66
CA LEU A 11 -9.13 -6.04 0.99
C LEU A 11 -9.78 -7.05 1.91
N ARG A 12 -11.07 -7.29 1.68
CA ARG A 12 -11.87 -8.35 2.32
C ARG A 12 -12.42 -9.28 1.26
N HIS A 13 -12.46 -10.58 1.54
CA HIS A 13 -13.28 -11.48 0.74
C HIS A 13 -14.75 -11.16 1.02
N ASN A 14 -15.55 -10.95 -0.03
CA ASN A 14 -16.96 -10.54 0.07
C ASN A 14 -17.92 -11.50 -0.71
N TYR A 15 -17.54 -12.78 -0.81
CA TYR A 15 -18.29 -13.77 -1.58
C TYR A 15 -19.68 -14.02 -0.96
N LEU A 16 -20.71 -14.08 -1.81
CA LEU A 16 -22.12 -14.25 -1.41
C LEU A 16 -22.64 -13.22 -0.39
N GLY A 17 -22.05 -12.02 -0.36
CA GLY A 17 -22.47 -10.96 0.57
C GLY A 17 -21.95 -11.13 2.00
N TYR A 18 -21.06 -12.08 2.26
CA TYR A 18 -20.37 -12.21 3.55
C TYR A 18 -18.97 -11.63 3.46
N VAL A 19 -18.66 -10.69 4.35
CA VAL A 19 -17.30 -10.14 4.49
C VAL A 19 -16.47 -11.01 5.42
N SER A 20 -15.24 -11.35 5.02
CA SER A 20 -14.31 -12.13 5.85
C SER A 20 -13.85 -11.40 7.11
N SER A 21 -13.97 -10.08 7.09
CA SER A 21 -13.76 -9.17 8.22
C SER A 21 -14.64 -7.96 7.96
N ASP A 22 -15.42 -7.56 8.95
CA ASP A 22 -16.30 -6.38 8.92
C ASP A 22 -15.60 -5.11 9.44
N ALA A 23 -14.47 -5.23 10.13
CA ALA A 23 -13.70 -4.11 10.65
C ALA A 23 -13.31 -3.12 9.56
N MET A 24 -13.64 -1.82 9.72
CA MET A 24 -13.30 -0.74 8.79
C MET A 24 -11.80 -0.64 8.46
N PRO A 25 -11.42 -0.19 7.24
CA PRO A 25 -10.03 -0.26 6.76
C PRO A 25 -9.22 0.95 7.28
N LEU A 26 -9.11 1.07 8.60
CA LEU A 26 -8.65 2.29 9.27
C LEU A 26 -7.20 2.66 8.92
N GLY A 27 -6.32 1.67 8.76
CA GLY A 27 -4.90 1.89 8.44
C GLY A 27 -4.71 2.66 7.13
N ILE A 28 -5.40 2.25 6.06
CA ILE A 28 -5.34 2.98 4.77
C ILE A 28 -6.06 4.33 4.85
N GLY A 29 -7.03 4.48 5.75
CA GLY A 29 -7.67 5.75 6.07
C GLY A 29 -6.67 6.77 6.62
N TYR A 30 -5.88 6.38 7.62
CA TYR A 30 -4.81 7.22 8.16
C TYR A 30 -3.73 7.54 7.13
N MET A 31 -3.28 6.54 6.36
CA MET A 31 -2.33 6.78 5.26
C MET A 31 -2.83 7.84 4.29
N LYS A 32 -4.09 7.74 3.82
CA LYS A 32 -4.67 8.76 2.92
C LYS A 32 -4.79 10.12 3.60
N SER A 33 -5.14 10.15 4.89
CA SER A 33 -5.26 11.38 5.66
C SER A 33 -3.95 12.17 5.70
N VAL A 34 -2.84 11.48 5.99
CA VAL A 34 -1.50 12.07 5.99
C VAL A 34 -1.06 12.43 4.57
N MET A 35 -1.22 11.53 3.60
CA MET A 35 -0.80 11.76 2.21
C MET A 35 -1.53 12.95 1.58
N LYS A 36 -2.84 13.11 1.80
CA LYS A 36 -3.64 14.18 1.19
C LYS A 36 -3.18 15.56 1.65
N ASN A 37 -2.72 15.70 2.89
CA ASN A 37 -2.15 16.96 3.38
C ASN A 37 -0.83 17.29 2.70
N ARG A 38 -0.01 16.28 2.37
CA ARG A 38 1.28 16.47 1.71
C ARG A 38 1.14 16.64 0.20
N PHE A 39 0.21 15.92 -0.42
CA PHE A 39 0.01 15.83 -1.86
C PHE A 39 -1.46 16.09 -2.22
N PRO A 40 -1.96 17.33 -2.07
CA PRO A 40 -3.37 17.65 -2.29
C PRO A 40 -3.85 17.43 -3.73
N ASP A 41 -2.93 17.48 -4.69
CA ASP A 41 -3.23 17.33 -6.11
C ASP A 41 -3.29 15.86 -6.57
N PHE A 42 -2.80 14.90 -5.76
CA PHE A 42 -2.78 13.49 -6.14
C PHE A 42 -4.18 12.85 -6.03
N ASP A 43 -4.49 11.94 -6.94
CA ASP A 43 -5.72 11.15 -6.86
C ASP A 43 -5.49 9.92 -5.98
N ILE A 44 -5.95 9.99 -4.73
CA ILE A 44 -5.76 8.94 -3.72
C ILE A 44 -7.09 8.27 -3.40
N GLN A 45 -7.23 7.00 -3.77
CA GLN A 45 -8.47 6.23 -3.62
C GLN A 45 -8.27 5.06 -2.66
N LEU A 46 -9.32 4.72 -1.91
CA LEU A 46 -9.30 3.63 -0.93
C LEU A 46 -10.17 2.48 -1.44
N PHE A 47 -9.73 1.26 -1.22
CA PHE A 47 -10.48 0.06 -1.61
C PHE A 47 -10.50 -0.95 -0.49
N ALA A 48 -11.70 -1.40 -0.14
CA ALA A 48 -11.86 -2.53 0.76
C ALA A 48 -12.47 -3.77 0.08
N TYR A 49 -13.10 -3.56 -1.08
CA TYR A 49 -13.74 -4.62 -1.84
C TYR A 49 -12.95 -4.95 -3.11
N PRO A 50 -12.67 -6.25 -3.34
CA PRO A 50 -11.96 -6.72 -4.53
C PRO A 50 -12.59 -6.28 -5.84
N ASN A 51 -13.92 -6.34 -5.95
CA ASN A 51 -14.64 -6.01 -7.19
C ASN A 51 -14.50 -4.52 -7.54
N ASP A 52 -14.50 -3.65 -6.54
CA ASP A 52 -14.36 -2.21 -6.74
C ASP A 52 -12.94 -1.88 -7.20
N LEU A 53 -11.93 -2.48 -6.55
CA LEU A 53 -10.53 -2.36 -6.96
C LEU A 53 -10.33 -2.88 -8.39
N GLU A 54 -10.88 -4.06 -8.71
CA GLU A 54 -10.76 -4.65 -10.04
C GLU A 54 -11.40 -3.77 -11.12
N SER A 55 -12.64 -3.34 -10.89
CA SER A 55 -13.39 -2.47 -11.78
C SER A 55 -12.63 -1.18 -12.06
N GLN A 56 -12.07 -0.58 -11.01
CA GLN A 56 -11.36 0.68 -11.14
C GLN A 56 -10.00 0.50 -11.82
N MET A 57 -9.21 -0.51 -11.45
CA MET A 57 -7.92 -0.80 -12.11
C MET A 57 -8.07 -1.08 -13.60
N LYS A 58 -9.17 -1.73 -14.04
CA LYS A 58 -9.47 -1.97 -15.46
C LYS A 58 -9.81 -0.68 -16.22
N LYS A 59 -10.38 0.32 -15.54
CA LYS A 59 -10.73 1.62 -16.14
C LYS A 59 -9.53 2.56 -16.15
N ILE A 60 -8.89 2.71 -14.99
CA ILE A 60 -7.78 3.61 -14.74
C ILE A 60 -6.77 2.84 -13.88
N PRO A 61 -5.66 2.33 -14.45
CA PRO A 61 -4.63 1.68 -13.67
C PRO A 61 -3.90 2.71 -12.80
N PRO A 62 -3.56 2.39 -11.54
CA PRO A 62 -2.84 3.33 -10.67
C PRO A 62 -1.35 3.39 -11.03
N ASP A 63 -0.73 4.54 -10.73
CA ASP A 63 0.73 4.67 -10.75
C ASP A 63 1.35 3.97 -9.53
N ILE A 64 0.67 4.01 -8.39
CA ILE A 64 1.07 3.32 -7.15
C ILE A 64 -0.10 2.48 -6.62
N LEU A 65 0.15 1.19 -6.38
CA LEU A 65 -0.76 0.32 -5.64
C LEU A 65 -0.12 -0.06 -4.31
N MET A 66 -0.72 0.36 -3.21
CA MET A 66 -0.34 -0.04 -1.86
C MET A 66 -1.36 -1.02 -1.29
N LEU A 67 -0.90 -2.19 -0.85
CA LEU A 67 -1.76 -3.26 -0.35
C LEU A 67 -1.39 -3.61 1.08
N THR A 68 -2.40 -3.76 1.94
CA THR A 68 -2.17 -4.36 3.24
C THR A 68 -1.95 -5.88 3.11
N ASN A 69 -1.23 -6.45 4.08
CA ASN A 69 -0.94 -7.87 4.20
C ASN A 69 -1.26 -8.35 5.63
N TYR A 70 -2.45 -8.90 5.74
CA TYR A 70 -2.96 -9.63 6.90
C TYR A 70 -3.29 -11.07 6.51
N ILE A 71 -3.44 -11.95 7.50
CA ILE A 71 -3.73 -13.37 7.27
C ILE A 71 -4.98 -13.56 6.41
N TRP A 72 -6.01 -12.71 6.59
CA TRP A 72 -7.28 -12.80 5.85
C TRP A 72 -7.23 -12.23 4.43
N ASN A 73 -6.21 -11.45 4.05
CA ASN A 73 -6.19 -10.77 2.76
C ASN A 73 -4.93 -10.99 1.91
N GLU A 74 -3.90 -11.67 2.43
CA GLU A 74 -2.64 -11.89 1.71
C GLU A 74 -2.87 -12.40 0.28
N LYS A 75 -3.67 -13.46 0.12
CA LYS A 75 -3.86 -14.11 -1.18
C LYS A 75 -4.53 -13.19 -2.20
N ILE A 76 -5.49 -12.38 -1.77
CA ILE A 76 -6.21 -11.46 -2.64
C ILE A 76 -5.36 -10.23 -2.96
N SER A 77 -4.61 -9.70 -1.99
CA SER A 77 -3.61 -8.65 -2.23
C SER A 77 -2.55 -9.12 -3.24
N LEU A 78 -1.96 -10.30 -3.06
CA LEU A 78 -0.99 -10.87 -4.00
C LEU A 78 -1.59 -11.10 -5.40
N HIS A 79 -2.89 -11.39 -5.50
CA HIS A 79 -3.58 -11.51 -6.79
C HIS A 79 -3.58 -10.16 -7.53
N PHE A 80 -4.01 -9.08 -6.87
CA PHE A 80 -4.06 -7.74 -7.48
C PHE A 80 -2.67 -7.17 -7.78
N ALA A 81 -1.70 -7.38 -6.89
CA ALA A 81 -0.30 -7.01 -7.11
C ALA A 81 0.25 -7.64 -8.41
N ARG A 82 0.06 -8.95 -8.56
CA ARG A 82 0.49 -9.69 -9.76
C ARG A 82 -0.29 -9.27 -11.00
N TYR A 83 -1.61 -9.06 -10.87
CA TYR A 83 -2.45 -8.57 -11.96
C TYR A 83 -1.96 -7.21 -12.48
N LEU A 84 -1.69 -6.26 -11.57
CA LEU A 84 -1.21 -4.93 -11.93
C LEU A 84 0.11 -5.03 -12.66
N LYS A 85 1.11 -5.70 -12.08
CA LYS A 85 2.44 -5.81 -12.72
C LYS A 85 2.42 -6.50 -14.07
N LYS A 86 1.52 -7.47 -14.28
CA LYS A 86 1.37 -8.14 -15.58
C LYS A 86 0.91 -7.19 -16.68
N HIS A 87 0.00 -6.25 -16.38
CA HIS A 87 -0.61 -5.37 -17.39
C HIS A 87 0.01 -3.96 -17.42
N HIS A 88 0.54 -3.50 -16.28
CA HIS A 88 1.12 -2.18 -16.06
C HIS A 88 2.44 -2.31 -15.29
N PRO A 89 3.51 -2.85 -15.92
CA PRO A 89 4.77 -3.14 -15.24
C PRO A 89 5.48 -1.91 -14.66
N LYS A 90 5.10 -0.71 -15.12
CA LYS A 90 5.63 0.59 -14.64
C LYS A 90 4.97 1.08 -13.36
N SER A 91 3.82 0.53 -12.95
CA SER A 91 3.16 0.91 -11.70
C SER A 91 3.95 0.39 -10.51
N LEU A 92 4.17 1.21 -9.50
CA LEU A 92 4.86 0.83 -8.26
C LEU A 92 3.92 0.00 -7.37
N VAL A 93 4.34 -1.20 -6.99
CA VAL A 93 3.60 -2.07 -6.07
C VAL A 93 4.30 -2.10 -4.72
N ILE A 94 3.59 -1.62 -3.71
CA ILE A 94 4.03 -1.62 -2.32
C ILE A 94 3.11 -2.53 -1.52
N MET A 95 3.67 -3.37 -0.66
CA MET A 95 2.90 -4.14 0.32
C MET A 95 3.37 -3.82 1.74
N GLY A 96 2.48 -3.92 2.72
CA GLY A 96 2.84 -3.72 4.12
C GLY A 96 1.83 -4.37 5.05
N GLY A 97 2.23 -4.67 6.28
CA GLY A 97 1.35 -5.32 7.26
C GLY A 97 2.05 -6.45 8.01
N PRO A 98 1.44 -6.91 9.12
CA PRO A 98 2.10 -7.78 10.09
C PRO A 98 2.28 -9.22 9.63
N ASN A 99 1.63 -9.64 8.55
CA ASN A 99 1.67 -11.04 8.06
C ASN A 99 2.94 -11.38 7.25
N ILE A 100 4.03 -10.63 7.41
CA ILE A 100 5.34 -10.95 6.82
C ILE A 100 6.13 -11.86 7.76
N PRO A 101 6.98 -12.79 7.26
CA PRO A 101 7.89 -13.54 8.13
C PRO A 101 8.77 -12.63 8.99
N VAL A 102 9.16 -13.10 10.17
CA VAL A 102 10.02 -12.34 11.09
C VAL A 102 11.48 -12.46 10.69
N GLU A 103 11.90 -13.64 10.23
CA GLU A 103 13.30 -13.93 9.89
C GLU A 103 13.70 -13.28 8.55
N ASN A 104 14.84 -12.60 8.50
CA ASN A 104 15.33 -11.92 7.30
C ASN A 104 15.51 -12.85 6.10
N SER A 105 15.96 -14.09 6.30
CA SER A 105 16.07 -15.09 5.22
C SER A 105 14.71 -15.37 4.58
N ARG A 106 13.68 -15.59 5.40
CA ARG A 106 12.31 -15.88 4.93
C ARG A 106 11.64 -14.66 4.32
N ARG A 107 11.96 -13.46 4.79
CA ARG A 107 11.55 -12.20 4.16
C ARG A 107 12.13 -12.04 2.75
N ILE A 108 13.42 -12.35 2.59
CA ILE A 108 14.09 -12.34 1.28
C ILE A 108 13.43 -13.37 0.35
N GLU A 109 13.18 -14.59 0.83
CA GLU A 109 12.45 -15.62 0.08
C GLU A 109 11.04 -15.18 -0.32
N TYR A 110 10.33 -14.49 0.59
CA TYR A 110 8.99 -13.96 0.33
C TYR A 110 8.98 -13.02 -0.87
N LEU A 111 9.91 -12.06 -0.91
CA LEU A 111 9.99 -11.08 -1.99
C LEU A 111 10.54 -11.68 -3.30
N LYS A 112 11.42 -12.68 -3.20
CA LYS A 112 11.87 -13.46 -4.38
C LYS A 112 10.71 -14.24 -5.00
N LYS A 113 9.87 -14.86 -4.18
CA LYS A 113 8.70 -15.62 -4.62
C LYS A 113 7.58 -14.74 -5.19
N ASN A 114 7.41 -13.54 -4.63
CA ASN A 114 6.39 -12.58 -5.05
C ASN A 114 7.07 -11.44 -5.81
N ASP A 115 7.58 -11.74 -7.00
CA ASP A 115 8.50 -10.85 -7.70
C ASP A 115 7.91 -9.58 -8.29
N PHE A 116 6.58 -9.54 -8.33
CA PHE A 116 5.74 -8.40 -8.67
C PHE A 116 5.60 -7.36 -7.54
N ILE A 117 6.13 -7.62 -6.34
CA ILE A 117 6.23 -6.62 -5.26
C ILE A 117 7.57 -5.90 -5.41
N ASP A 118 7.53 -4.58 -5.62
CA ASP A 118 8.73 -3.76 -5.74
C ASP A 118 9.35 -3.47 -4.37
N LEU A 119 8.49 -3.16 -3.39
CA LEU A 119 8.87 -2.77 -2.04
C LEU A 119 7.86 -3.31 -1.02
N TYR A 120 8.36 -3.83 0.10
CA TYR A 120 7.59 -4.21 1.26
C TYR A 120 7.91 -3.26 2.42
N ALA A 121 6.92 -2.52 2.91
CA ALA A 121 7.05 -1.63 4.06
C ALA A 121 6.92 -2.41 5.38
N LEU A 122 7.83 -2.14 6.31
CA LEU A 122 7.88 -2.70 7.65
C LEU A 122 7.48 -1.64 8.67
N GLY A 123 6.80 -2.06 9.74
CA GLY A 123 6.33 -1.14 10.77
C GLY A 123 5.03 -0.44 10.39
N GLU A 124 4.87 0.80 10.84
CA GLU A 124 3.63 1.56 10.73
C GLU A 124 3.57 2.38 9.44
N GLY A 125 2.42 2.36 8.76
CA GLY A 125 2.25 2.95 7.43
C GLY A 125 1.82 4.41 7.40
N ASP A 126 1.29 4.97 8.50
CA ASP A 126 0.58 6.26 8.51
C ASP A 126 1.39 7.40 7.85
N PHE A 127 2.58 7.69 8.40
CA PHE A 127 3.53 8.65 7.82
C PHE A 127 4.44 8.02 6.79
N TYR A 128 4.89 6.80 7.05
CA TYR A 128 5.93 6.16 6.26
C TYR A 128 5.51 5.92 4.81
N ALA A 129 4.23 5.61 4.58
CA ALA A 129 3.71 5.50 3.22
C ALA A 129 3.82 6.83 2.44
N THR A 130 3.62 7.97 3.11
CA THR A 130 3.79 9.31 2.51
C THR A 130 5.27 9.58 2.20
N GLU A 131 6.18 9.12 3.05
CA GLU A 131 7.63 9.23 2.83
C GLU A 131 8.08 8.41 1.60
N ILE A 132 7.58 7.18 1.44
CA ILE A 132 7.85 6.36 0.25
C ILE A 132 7.34 7.06 -1.03
N VAL A 133 6.15 7.67 -0.98
CA VAL A 133 5.63 8.45 -2.11
C VAL A 133 6.52 9.66 -2.42
N GLN A 134 6.99 10.37 -1.41
CA GLN A 134 7.94 11.48 -1.60
C GLN A 134 9.24 11.00 -2.26
N LEU A 135 9.82 9.90 -1.78
CA LEU A 135 11.01 9.30 -2.40
C LEU A 135 10.78 8.91 -3.86
N TYR A 136 9.59 8.42 -4.19
CA TYR A 136 9.22 8.08 -5.56
C TYR A 136 9.10 9.32 -6.46
N VAL A 137 8.53 10.42 -5.94
CA VAL A 137 8.49 11.72 -6.61
C VAL A 137 9.91 12.26 -6.83
N ASP A 138 10.76 12.21 -5.82
CA ASP A 138 12.15 12.69 -5.88
C ASP A 138 12.99 11.84 -6.82
N SER A 139 12.60 10.57 -7.02
CA SER A 139 13.16 9.64 -8.01
C SER A 139 12.55 9.81 -9.41
N ASN A 140 11.92 10.96 -9.68
CA ASN A 140 11.30 11.32 -10.95
C ASN A 140 10.34 10.25 -11.48
N PHE A 141 9.55 9.64 -10.57
CA PHE A 141 8.57 8.60 -10.88
C PHE A 141 9.17 7.33 -11.51
N ASP A 142 10.47 7.08 -11.32
CA ASP A 142 11.15 5.88 -11.81
C ASP A 142 11.41 4.87 -10.68
N ILE A 143 10.89 3.65 -10.85
CA ILE A 143 11.03 2.59 -9.84
C ILE A 143 12.50 2.20 -9.64
N LYS A 144 13.32 2.16 -10.70
CA LYS A 144 14.72 1.76 -10.56
C LYS A 144 15.52 2.81 -9.80
N GLN A 145 15.24 4.09 -10.02
CA GLN A 145 15.83 5.19 -9.26
C GLN A 145 15.39 5.14 -7.80
N LEU A 146 14.10 4.92 -7.54
CA LEU A 146 13.58 4.74 -6.18
C LEU A 146 14.34 3.63 -5.44
N LEU A 147 14.38 2.43 -6.03
CA LEU A 147 14.97 1.24 -5.40
C LEU A 147 16.52 1.27 -5.37
N ALA A 148 17.16 2.25 -6.03
CA ALA A 148 18.59 2.50 -5.89
C ALA A 148 18.93 3.31 -4.64
N ASN A 149 17.94 3.99 -4.03
CA ASN A 149 18.11 4.69 -2.76
C ASN A 149 18.16 3.72 -1.58
N HIS A 150 18.69 4.19 -0.45
CA HIS A 150 18.45 3.53 0.84
C HIS A 150 17.04 3.87 1.30
N ILE A 151 16.20 2.84 1.44
CA ILE A 151 14.83 2.99 1.92
C ILE A 151 14.74 2.24 3.25
N HIS A 152 14.70 3.00 4.35
CA HIS A 152 14.63 2.43 5.70
C HIS A 152 13.29 1.72 5.93
N SER A 153 13.15 0.97 7.02
CA SER A 153 11.92 0.24 7.36
C SER A 153 11.31 -0.54 6.18
N SER A 154 12.13 -1.14 5.32
CA SER A 154 11.66 -1.78 4.08
C SER A 154 12.47 -2.99 3.65
N ILE A 155 11.83 -3.79 2.80
CA ILE A 155 12.42 -4.91 2.08
C ILE A 155 12.15 -4.70 0.60
N TYR A 156 13.20 -4.63 -0.21
CA TYR A 156 13.03 -4.24 -1.60
C TYR A 156 14.11 -4.81 -2.50
N LYS A 157 13.83 -4.83 -3.80
CA LYS A 157 14.75 -5.37 -4.80
C LYS A 157 15.63 -4.26 -5.35
N CYS A 158 16.93 -4.32 -5.05
CA CYS A 158 17.91 -3.45 -5.68
C CYS A 158 18.78 -4.31 -6.61
N LYS A 159 18.65 -4.10 -7.93
CA LYS A 159 19.35 -4.88 -8.96
C LYS A 159 19.05 -6.38 -8.81
N SER A 160 20.06 -7.21 -8.53
CA SER A 160 19.96 -8.66 -8.35
C SER A 160 19.82 -9.10 -6.89
N GLU A 161 19.77 -8.16 -5.95
CA GLU A 161 19.76 -8.44 -4.52
C GLU A 161 18.46 -7.95 -3.87
N VAL A 162 18.10 -8.60 -2.77
CA VAL A 162 17.03 -8.14 -1.90
C VAL A 162 17.67 -7.46 -0.71
N VAL A 163 17.38 -6.19 -0.54
CA VAL A 163 17.81 -5.38 0.60
C VAL A 163 16.77 -5.55 1.70
N VAL A 164 17.23 -5.81 2.92
CA VAL A 164 16.42 -5.74 4.14
C VAL A 164 17.03 -4.63 4.99
N SER A 165 16.33 -3.50 5.11
CA SER A 165 16.82 -2.38 5.91
C SER A 165 16.47 -2.56 7.39
N GLU A 166 17.12 -1.76 8.23
CA GLU A 166 16.73 -1.53 9.60
C GLU A 166 15.29 -1.02 9.70
N VAL A 167 14.58 -1.40 10.77
CA VAL A 167 13.26 -0.85 11.10
C VAL A 167 13.48 0.31 12.05
N ILE A 168 13.11 1.52 11.61
CA ILE A 168 13.19 2.72 12.43
C ILE A 168 11.93 2.80 13.30
N PRO A 169 12.05 3.04 14.63
CA PRO A 169 10.90 3.25 15.49
C PRO A 169 10.05 4.43 15.03
N ARG A 170 8.73 4.33 15.26
CA ARG A 170 7.80 5.43 15.04
C ARG A 170 8.27 6.66 15.83
N SER A 171 8.60 7.74 15.12
CA SER A 171 9.09 8.99 15.72
C SER A 171 8.01 10.08 15.83
N LYS A 172 6.87 9.89 15.14
CA LYS A 172 5.83 10.90 14.96
C LYS A 172 4.72 10.83 16.01
N ASN A 173 4.29 12.00 16.48
CA ASN A 173 3.21 12.11 17.46
C ASN A 173 1.86 11.68 16.83
N LEU A 174 1.03 11.02 17.61
CA LEU A 174 -0.34 10.65 17.24
C LEU A 174 -1.19 11.88 16.89
N ASP A 175 -0.97 13.01 17.57
CA ASP A 175 -1.71 14.25 17.34
C ASP A 175 -1.45 14.86 15.95
N GLU A 176 -0.38 14.43 15.26
CA GLU A 176 -0.06 14.87 13.90
C GLU A 176 -0.85 14.09 12.83
N ILE A 177 -1.54 13.01 13.20
CA ILE A 177 -2.34 12.21 12.25
C ILE A 177 -3.75 12.81 12.15
N PRO A 178 -4.16 13.36 10.99
CA PRO A 178 -5.49 13.91 10.87
C PRO A 178 -6.52 12.77 10.89
N SER A 179 -7.64 12.98 11.58
CA SER A 179 -8.67 11.95 11.70
C SER A 179 -9.36 11.66 10.35
N PRO A 180 -9.30 10.42 9.85
CA PRO A 180 -9.95 10.03 8.60
C PRO A 180 -11.49 9.97 8.73
N TRP A 181 -11.99 9.96 9.96
CA TRP A 181 -13.43 10.07 10.27
C TRP A 181 -13.91 11.50 10.13
N LEU A 182 -13.19 12.47 10.71
CA LEU A 182 -13.65 13.87 10.75
C LEU A 182 -13.48 14.59 9.40
N ASN A 183 -12.63 14.07 8.52
CA ASN A 183 -12.40 14.65 7.19
C ASN A 183 -13.14 13.92 6.06
N GLY A 184 -14.05 12.99 6.40
CA GLY A 184 -14.91 12.27 5.47
C GLY A 184 -14.20 11.22 4.60
N ILE A 185 -12.93 10.90 4.87
CA ILE A 185 -12.18 9.87 4.11
C ILE A 185 -12.84 8.49 4.24
N MET A 186 -13.37 8.18 5.43
CA MET A 186 -14.01 6.91 5.72
C MET A 186 -15.46 6.81 5.25
N ASP A 187 -16.07 7.91 4.80
CA ASP A 187 -17.52 7.97 4.59
C ASP A 187 -18.05 6.93 3.59
N GLN A 188 -17.24 6.61 2.59
CA GLN A 188 -17.54 5.60 1.57
C GLN A 188 -17.73 4.17 2.12
N PHE A 189 -17.29 3.91 3.36
CA PHE A 189 -17.35 2.60 4.00
C PHE A 189 -18.53 2.47 4.99
N PHE A 190 -19.35 3.51 5.17
CA PHE A 190 -20.62 3.40 5.90
C PHE A 190 -21.73 2.81 5.00
N ASP A 191 -21.49 1.61 4.48
CA ASP A 191 -22.38 0.91 3.54
C ASP A 191 -23.28 -0.14 4.20
N GLY A 192 -23.18 -0.28 5.54
CA GLY A 192 -23.91 -1.27 6.33
C GLY A 192 -23.27 -2.66 6.36
N MET A 193 -22.14 -2.86 5.69
CA MET A 193 -21.38 -4.11 5.68
C MET A 193 -20.19 -4.08 6.64
N LEU A 194 -19.72 -2.88 6.98
CA LEU A 194 -18.52 -2.65 7.78
C LEU A 194 -18.82 -1.91 9.07
N VAL A 195 -18.03 -2.19 10.10
CA VAL A 195 -18.16 -1.64 11.46
C VAL A 195 -16.83 -1.13 12.02
#